data_AF-A0A3D2I4C5-F1
#
_entry.id   AF-A0A3D2I4C5-F1
#
_cell.length_a   1.000
_cell.length_b   1.000
_cell.length_c   1.000
_cell.angle_alpha   90.00
_cell.angle_beta   90.00
_cell.angle_gamma   90.00
#
_symmetry.space_group_name_H-M   'P 1'
#
loop_
_entity.id
_entity.type
_entity.pdbx_description
1 polymer ?
#
loop_
_entity_poly.entity_id
_entity_poly.type
_entity_poly.pdbx_seq_one_letter_code
_entity_poly.pdbx_strand_id
1 'polypeptide(L)' 'TWNSRGLRGSFLEELVNMTNDKYRSQKLALVQKVPTPIKPITIDQTTRHITLAYFEQKSTVD' A
#
# COMPACT_ATOMS: atom_id res chain seq x y z
N THR A 1 -10.65 3.55 24.76
CA THR A 1 -10.24 4.55 23.76
C THR A 1 -10.47 3.98 22.36
N TRP A 2 -11.27 4.67 21.55
CA TRP A 2 -11.64 4.27 20.19
C TRP A 2 -10.49 4.47 19.15
N ASN A 3 -9.32 4.92 19.62
CA ASN A 3 -8.12 5.21 18.81
C ASN A 3 -7.31 3.97 18.37
N SER A 4 -7.72 2.75 18.72
CA SER A 4 -7.07 1.51 18.21
C SER A 4 -7.73 0.93 16.96
N ARG A 5 -8.76 1.59 16.40
CA ARG A 5 -9.47 1.11 15.20
C ARG A 5 -8.72 1.29 13.87
N GLY A 6 -7.46 1.76 13.91
CA GLY A 6 -6.59 1.80 12.73
C GLY A 6 -6.22 0.42 12.16
N LEU A 7 -6.60 -0.68 12.82
CA LEU A 7 -6.28 -2.06 12.45
C LEU A 7 -7.48 -2.84 11.84
N ARG A 8 -8.58 -2.17 11.47
CA ARG A 8 -9.67 -2.87 10.74
C ARG A 8 -9.26 -3.07 9.28
N GLY A 9 -8.66 -4.23 9.01
CA GLY A 9 -8.17 -4.65 7.69
C GLY A 9 -6.75 -5.24 7.72
N SER A 10 -5.98 -4.94 8.78
CA SER A 10 -4.55 -5.26 8.83
C SER A 10 -4.24 -6.75 8.91
N PHE A 11 -5.06 -7.54 9.61
CA PHE A 11 -4.77 -8.97 9.79
C PHE A 11 -4.99 -9.78 8.52
N LEU A 12 -6.09 -9.54 7.80
CA LEU A 12 -6.33 -10.20 6.52
C LEU A 12 -5.28 -9.75 5.49
N GLU A 13 -4.92 -8.47 5.49
CA GLU A 13 -3.87 -7.94 4.63
C GLU A 13 -2.51 -8.59 4.91
N GLU A 14 -2.16 -8.80 6.19
CA GLU A 14 -0.96 -9.52 6.59
C GLU A 14 -0.96 -10.97 6.08
N LEU A 15 -2.08 -11.68 6.22
CA LEU A 15 -2.23 -13.04 5.69
C LEU A 15 -2.12 -13.11 4.16
N VAL A 16 -2.70 -12.13 3.45
CA VAL A 16 -2.60 -12.03 1.98
C VAL A 16 -1.16 -11.75 1.57
N ASN A 17 -0.46 -10.85 2.25
CA ASN A 17 0.95 -10.56 1.97
C ASN A 17 1.82 -11.81 2.18
N MET A 18 1.65 -12.53 3.30
CA MET A 18 2.35 -13.80 3.54
C MET A 18 2.08 -14.84 2.44
N THR A 19 0.84 -14.90 1.95
CA THR A 19 0.44 -15.83 0.89
C THR A 19 1.08 -15.45 -0.46
N ASN A 20 1.12 -14.16 -0.79
CA ASN A 20 1.78 -13.65 -2.00
C ASN A 20 3.29 -13.95 -2.00
N ASP A 21 3.95 -13.77 -0.85
CA ASP A 21 5.37 -14.13 -0.69
C ASP A 21 5.60 -15.64 -0.86
N LYS A 22 4.68 -16.46 -0.35
CA LYS A 22 4.72 -17.92 -0.57
C LYS A 22 4.59 -18.27 -2.05
N TYR A 23 3.65 -17.66 -2.78
CA TYR A 23 3.51 -17.89 -4.22
C TYR A 23 4.76 -17.46 -5.00
N ARG A 24 5.37 -16.34 -4.62
CA ARG A 24 6.59 -15.83 -5.25
C ARG A 24 7.79 -16.74 -4.99
N SER A 25 8.00 -17.14 -3.73
CA SER A 25 9.12 -18.01 -3.33
C SER A 25 9.05 -19.39 -3.99
N GLN A 26 7.84 -19.92 -4.17
CA GLN A 26 7.60 -21.21 -4.81
C GLN A 26 7.49 -21.12 -6.34
N LYS A 27 7.66 -19.92 -6.93
CA LYS A 27 7.52 -19.65 -8.37
C LYS A 27 6.16 -20.09 -8.95
N LEU A 28 5.10 -20.04 -8.15
CA LEU A 28 3.74 -20.42 -8.57
C LEU A 28 3.01 -19.27 -9.27
N ALA A 29 3.17 -18.05 -8.76
CA ALA A 29 2.55 -16.83 -9.31
C ALA A 29 3.29 -15.57 -8.85
N LEU A 30 3.14 -14.48 -9.61
CA LEU A 30 3.59 -13.13 -9.23
C LEU A 30 2.37 -12.25 -8.96
N VAL A 31 2.00 -12.13 -7.68
CA VAL A 31 0.89 -11.28 -7.21
C VAL A 31 1.49 -10.15 -6.37
N GLN A 32 1.11 -8.91 -6.67
CA GLN A 32 1.65 -7.72 -6.01
C GLN A 32 0.51 -6.78 -5.63
N LYS A 33 0.57 -6.23 -4.42
CA LYS A 33 -0.36 -5.21 -3.96
C LYS A 33 -0.13 -3.91 -4.74
N VAL A 34 -1.19 -3.30 -5.25
CA VAL A 34 -1.10 -1.98 -5.88
C VAL A 34 -0.88 -0.92 -4.78
N PRO A 35 0.17 -0.09 -4.85
CA PRO A 35 0.39 0.95 -3.84
C PRO A 35 -0.76 1.96 -3.86
N THR A 36 -1.08 2.53 -2.70
CA THR A 36 -2.13 3.54 -2.57
C THR A 36 -1.80 4.74 -3.46
N PRO A 37 -2.66 5.10 -4.43
CA PRO A 37 -2.35 6.17 -5.36
C PRO A 37 -2.34 7.51 -4.62
N ILE A 38 -1.24 8.25 -4.78
CA ILE A 38 -1.09 9.61 -4.26
C ILE A 38 -0.75 10.55 -5.41
N LYS A 39 -1.28 11.77 -5.34
CA LYS A 39 -0.90 12.88 -6.21
C LYS A 39 0.08 13.77 -5.47
N PRO A 40 1.39 13.71 -5.78
CA PRO A 40 2.35 14.64 -5.19
C PRO A 40 2.08 16.05 -5.74
N ILE A 41 1.99 17.03 -4.84
CA ILE A 41 1.78 18.44 -5.17
C ILE A 41 3.09 19.21 -5.05
N THR A 42 3.88 18.90 -4.01
CA THR A 42 5.15 19.56 -3.75
C THR A 42 6.22 18.53 -3.51
N ILE A 43 7.28 18.60 -4.32
CA ILE A 43 8.46 17.76 -4.22
C ILE A 43 9.64 18.68 -3.99
N ASP A 44 10.38 18.46 -2.91
CA ASP A 44 11.67 19.12 -2.72
C ASP A 44 12.64 18.64 -3.80
N GLN A 45 13.13 19.56 -4.64
CA GLN A 45 13.97 19.23 -5.79
C GLN A 45 15.36 18.72 -5.41
N THR A 46 15.82 19.03 -4.19
CA THR A 46 17.16 18.65 -3.72
C THR A 46 17.17 17.25 -3.13
N THR A 47 16.18 16.92 -2.30
CA THR A 47 16.10 15.63 -1.61
C THR A 47 15.10 14.65 -2.25
N ARG A 48 14.32 15.11 -3.23
CA ARG A 48 13.19 14.38 -3.86
C ARG A 48 12.13 13.90 -2.86
N HIS A 49 12.07 14.49 -1.67
CA HIS A 49 11.01 14.19 -0.70
C HIS A 49 9.69 14.85 -1.09
N ILE A 50 8.62 14.09 -1.00
CA ILE A 50 7.25 14.58 -1.18
C ILE A 50 6.83 15.26 0.12
N THR A 51 6.66 16.58 0.10
CA THR A 51 6.27 17.37 1.28
C THR A 51 4.76 17.54 1.40
N LEU A 52 4.05 17.55 0.26
CA LEU A 52 2.59 17.62 0.22
C LEU A 52 2.06 16.70 -0.88
N ALA A 53 1.12 15.84 -0.53
CA ALA A 53 0.39 14.99 -1.45
C ALA A 53 -1.05 14.79 -1.01
N TYR A 54 -1.95 14.56 -1.96
CA TYR A 54 -3.33 14.17 -1.72
C TYR A 54 -3.55 12.72 -2.17
N PHE A 55 -4.47 12.03 -1.50
CA PHE A 55 -4.93 10.72 -1.98
C PHE A 55 -5.78 10.90 -3.24
N GLU A 56 -5.52 10.09 -4.26
CA GLU A 56 -6.42 10.01 -5.42
C GLU A 56 -7.50 8.97 -5.17
N GLN A 57 -8.68 9.20 -5.74
CA GLN A 57 -9.78 8.24 -5.66
C GLN A 57 -9.38 6.96 -6.42
N LYS A 58 -9.32 5.85 -5.68
CA LYS A 58 -8.98 4.53 -6.24
C LYS A 58 -10.12 4.04 -7.13
N SER A 59 -9.84 3.79 -8.41
CA SER A 59 -10.79 3.31 -9.42
C SER A 59 -10.64 1.81 -9.74
N THR A 60 -9.67 1.13 -9.12
CA THR A 60 -9.40 -0.31 -9.26
C THR A 60 -9.45 -1.02 -7.91
N VAL A 61 -9.63 -2.34 -7.91
CA VAL A 61 -9.50 -3.16 -6.69
C VAL A 61 -8.05 -3.23 -6.21
N ASP A 62 -7.83 -3.45 -4.91
CA ASP A 62 -6.50 -3.71 -4.31
C ASP A 62 -5.88 -5.03 -4.78
#